data_AF-A0A164UJE7-F1
#
_entry.id   AF-A0A164UJE7-F1
#
_cell.length_a   1.000
_cell.length_b   1.000
_cell.length_c   1.000
_cell.angle_alpha   90.00
_cell.angle_beta   90.00
_cell.angle_gamma   90.00
#
_symmetry.space_group_name_H-M   'P 1'
#
loop_
_entity.id
_entity.type
_entity.pdbx_description
1 polymer ?
#
loop_
_entity_poly.entity_id
_entity_poly.type
_entity_poly.pdbx_seq_one_letter_code
_entity_poly.pdbx_strand_id
1 'polypeptide(L)'
;MVSSFPSQGTSTTDVVSQNGPSSTSSSTNAPVSPELEQILSSLTTNRSVLGYIVLTRTSPIGIVRHSGVVFDGEQGKKYASAVKRIVDAVRVGLEDVSGAEGDELKFMRVRTKRHELIISPDERYLLAVIRDPSS
;
A
#
# COMPACT_ATOMS: atom_id res chain seq x y z
N MET A 1 54.60 23.33 -56.89
CA MET A 1 54.82 24.61 -56.20
C MET A 1 54.13 24.55 -54.84
N VAL A 2 54.83 25.06 -53.83
CA VAL A 2 54.54 25.06 -52.39
C VAL A 2 53.33 25.92 -52.00
N SER A 3 52.50 25.45 -51.04
CA SER A 3 52.05 26.22 -49.86
C SER A 3 51.14 25.41 -48.90
N SER A 4 51.73 25.03 -47.77
CA SER A 4 51.31 25.07 -46.34
C SER A 4 50.11 25.99 -45.96
N PHE A 5 49.34 25.92 -44.85
CA PHE A 5 49.22 25.19 -43.55
C PHE A 5 47.80 25.54 -42.92
N PRO A 6 47.40 25.35 -41.62
CA PRO A 6 46.37 24.39 -41.15
C PRO A 6 45.17 25.05 -40.38
N SER A 7 44.22 24.28 -39.85
CA SER A 7 43.47 24.67 -38.64
C SER A 7 42.85 23.48 -37.91
N GLN A 8 42.97 23.49 -36.59
CA GLN A 8 42.57 22.44 -35.65
C GLN A 8 41.06 22.40 -35.40
N GLY A 9 40.54 21.21 -35.14
CA GLY A 9 39.23 20.99 -34.54
C GLY A 9 39.33 19.91 -33.46
N THR A 10 39.57 20.31 -32.22
CA THR A 10 39.36 19.51 -31.02
C THR A 10 37.87 19.43 -30.71
N SER A 11 37.34 18.25 -30.40
CA SER A 11 36.69 17.97 -29.10
C SER A 11 36.09 16.57 -29.07
N THR A 12 36.60 15.81 -28.12
CA THR A 12 36.07 14.53 -27.64
C THR A 12 34.70 14.74 -26.97
N THR A 13 33.78 13.79 -27.10
CA THR A 13 32.89 13.38 -26.00
C THR A 13 32.15 12.09 -26.35
N ASP A 14 32.61 11.01 -25.72
CA ASP A 14 31.87 9.77 -25.49
C ASP A 14 30.66 10.03 -24.59
N VAL A 15 29.47 9.57 -24.97
CA VAL A 15 28.46 9.08 -24.02
C VAL A 15 27.66 7.94 -24.64
N VAL A 16 27.97 6.72 -24.18
CA VAL A 16 27.21 5.48 -24.41
C VAL A 16 25.84 5.57 -23.74
N SER A 17 24.79 5.24 -24.49
CA SER A 17 23.42 5.10 -23.99
C SER A 17 23.03 3.64 -23.74
N GLN A 18 22.43 3.45 -22.56
CA GLN A 18 21.35 2.53 -22.18
C GLN A 18 21.58 1.02 -22.19
N ASN A 19 21.49 0.45 -20.98
CA ASN A 19 20.65 -0.72 -20.70
C ASN A 19 20.26 -0.77 -19.21
N GLY A 20 18.95 -0.74 -18.91
CA GLY A 20 18.38 -1.32 -17.67
C GLY A 20 18.12 -2.83 -17.88
N PRO A 21 17.46 -3.56 -16.95
CA PRO A 21 16.67 -3.11 -15.79
C PRO A 21 16.99 -3.82 -14.45
N SER A 22 16.72 -3.15 -13.32
CA SER A 22 16.38 -3.84 -12.06
C SER A 22 15.65 -2.90 -11.07
N SER A 23 14.32 -2.96 -11.13
CA SER A 23 13.39 -2.82 -10.00
C SER A 23 13.86 -3.70 -8.82
N THR A 24 13.80 -3.37 -7.52
CA THR A 24 12.66 -2.95 -6.69
C THR A 24 13.29 -2.75 -5.29
N SER A 25 13.17 -1.65 -4.56
CA SER A 25 12.07 -1.41 -3.61
C SER A 25 12.18 0.00 -3.05
N SER A 26 11.56 0.98 -3.71
CA SER A 26 11.26 2.26 -3.07
C SER A 26 10.05 2.07 -2.17
N SER A 27 10.30 1.76 -0.89
CA SER A 27 9.29 1.90 0.16
C SER A 27 8.90 3.38 0.20
N THR A 28 7.79 3.73 -0.43
CA THR A 28 7.21 5.07 -0.35
C THR A 28 6.78 5.31 1.09
N ASN A 29 7.66 5.90 1.90
CA ASN A 29 7.35 6.47 3.20
C ASN A 29 6.45 7.70 2.98
N ALA A 30 5.16 7.47 2.75
CA ALA A 30 4.16 8.51 2.95
C ALA A 30 4.13 8.84 4.45
N PRO A 31 4.08 10.13 4.84
CA PRO A 31 3.99 10.51 6.25
C PRO A 31 2.65 10.00 6.81
N VAL A 32 2.73 8.95 7.62
CA VAL A 32 1.60 8.47 8.43
C VAL A 32 1.32 9.50 9.53
N SER A 33 0.04 9.81 9.77
CA SER A 33 -0.34 10.79 10.79
C SER A 33 0.04 10.30 12.20
N PRO A 34 0.36 11.19 13.15
CA PRO A 34 0.71 10.80 14.51
C PRO A 34 -0.42 10.04 15.23
N GLU A 35 -1.67 10.35 14.90
CA GLU A 35 -2.85 9.62 15.40
C GLU A 35 -2.84 8.15 14.94
N LEU A 36 -2.50 7.90 13.67
CA LEU A 36 -2.39 6.54 13.15
C LEU A 36 -1.28 5.79 13.89
N GLU A 37 -0.13 6.41 14.14
CA GLU A 37 0.96 5.75 14.88
C GLU A 37 0.58 5.36 16.31
N GLN A 38 -0.21 6.19 17.00
CA GLN A 38 -0.75 5.83 18.32
C GLN A 38 -1.70 4.64 18.25
N ILE A 39 -2.57 4.60 17.25
CA ILE A 39 -3.48 3.46 17.00
C ILE A 39 -2.65 2.20 16.73
N LEU A 40 -1.67 2.28 15.82
CA LEU A 40 -0.81 1.15 15.48
C LEU A 40 -0.02 0.64 16.69
N SER A 41 0.51 1.54 17.53
CA SER A 41 1.20 1.20 18.78
C SER A 41 0.27 0.48 19.76
N SER A 42 -0.96 0.99 19.93
CA SER A 42 -2.00 0.37 20.75
C SER A 42 -2.35 -1.04 20.25
N LEU A 43 -2.51 -1.20 18.93
CA LEU A 43 -2.78 -2.50 18.31
C LEU A 43 -1.66 -3.51 18.56
N THR A 44 -0.38 -3.09 18.46
CA THR A 44 0.75 -3.99 18.73
C THR A 44 0.92 -4.36 20.19
N THR A 45 0.48 -3.49 21.10
CA THR A 45 0.53 -3.76 22.55
C THR A 45 -0.52 -4.80 22.96
N ASN A 46 -1.62 -4.87 22.21
CA ASN A 46 -2.71 -5.78 22.52
C ASN A 46 -2.40 -7.21 22.03
N ARG A 47 -2.28 -8.15 22.97
CA ARG A 47 -1.98 -9.57 22.70
C ARG A 47 -3.01 -10.28 21.80
N SER A 48 -4.25 -9.79 21.76
CA SER A 48 -5.30 -10.35 20.90
C SER A 48 -5.10 -9.99 19.43
N VAL A 49 -4.26 -9.02 19.12
CA VAL A 49 -3.99 -8.58 17.75
C VAL A 49 -2.85 -9.41 17.17
N LEU A 50 -3.14 -10.16 16.11
CA LEU A 50 -2.15 -10.97 15.39
C LEU A 50 -1.34 -10.13 14.40
N GLY A 51 -1.92 -9.03 13.92
CA GLY A 51 -1.22 -8.09 13.04
C GLY A 51 -2.14 -7.00 12.47
N TYR A 52 -1.54 -6.06 11.76
CA TYR A 52 -2.25 -5.04 11.00
C TYR A 52 -1.59 -4.79 9.64
N ILE A 53 -2.35 -4.22 8.71
CA ILE A 53 -1.89 -3.74 7.42
C ILE A 53 -2.57 -2.41 7.08
N VAL A 54 -1.77 -1.44 6.66
CA VAL A 54 -2.20 -0.12 6.19
C VAL A 54 -1.95 -0.06 4.70
N LEU A 55 -3.01 0.20 3.94
CA LEU A 55 -3.00 0.19 2.49
C LEU A 55 -3.30 1.58 1.94
N THR A 56 -2.77 1.90 0.77
CA THR A 56 -3.19 3.08 0.01
C THR A 56 -4.58 2.87 -0.58
N ARG A 57 -5.32 3.96 -0.80
CA ARG A 57 -6.63 3.89 -1.48
C ARG A 57 -6.52 3.95 -3.01
N THR A 58 -5.38 4.39 -3.52
CA THR A 58 -5.07 4.50 -4.95
C THR A 58 -4.93 3.13 -5.61
N SER A 59 -5.25 3.07 -6.91
CA SER A 59 -4.96 1.91 -7.76
C SER A 59 -3.67 2.18 -8.54
N PRO A 60 -2.65 1.30 -8.45
CA PRO A 60 -2.63 0.02 -7.77
C PRO A 60 -2.52 0.16 -6.23
N ILE A 61 -3.11 -0.80 -5.50
CA ILE A 61 -3.06 -0.80 -4.04
C ILE A 61 -1.64 -1.07 -3.54
N GLY A 62 -1.13 -0.16 -2.73
CA GLY A 62 0.19 -0.23 -2.12
C GLY A 62 0.10 -0.52 -0.63
N ILE A 63 1.07 -1.27 -0.10
CA ILE A 63 1.20 -1.47 1.35
C ILE A 63 2.07 -0.32 1.89
N VAL A 64 1.49 0.50 2.76
CA VAL A 64 2.19 1.62 3.41
C VAL A 64 2.97 1.11 4.62
N ARG A 65 2.30 0.30 5.45
CA ARG A 65 2.88 -0.28 6.66
C ARG A 65 2.16 -1.57 6.99
N HIS A 66 2.87 -2.54 7.56
CA HIS A 66 2.27 -3.77 8.07
C HIS A 66 3.03 -4.24 9.30
N SER A 67 2.37 -5.02 10.14
CA SER A 67 2.96 -5.70 11.28
C SER A 67 2.34 -7.08 11.46
N GLY A 68 3.14 -8.05 11.86
CA GLY A 68 2.74 -9.45 12.01
C GLY A 68 3.13 -10.32 10.83
N VAL A 69 3.52 -11.56 11.13
CA VAL A 69 4.02 -12.55 10.16
C VAL A 69 2.98 -12.90 9.08
N VAL A 70 1.69 -12.72 9.37
CA VAL A 70 0.58 -12.98 8.44
C VAL A 70 0.58 -12.03 7.23
N PHE A 71 1.24 -10.88 7.34
CA PHE A 71 1.30 -9.86 6.29
C PHE A 71 2.67 -9.78 5.60
N ASP A 72 3.60 -10.69 5.91
CA ASP A 72 4.94 -10.64 5.32
C ASP A 72 4.97 -11.17 3.88
N GLY A 73 5.86 -10.61 3.07
CA GLY A 73 6.11 -11.02 1.69
C GLY A 73 4.87 -11.01 0.78
N GLU A 74 4.65 -12.13 0.08
CA GLU A 74 3.57 -12.28 -0.90
C GLU A 74 2.19 -12.38 -0.26
N GLN A 75 2.10 -12.86 0.99
CA GLN A 75 0.83 -12.99 1.70
C GLN A 75 0.21 -11.62 1.99
N GLY A 76 1.02 -10.64 2.41
CA GLY A 76 0.57 -9.26 2.58
C GLY A 76 -0.06 -8.68 1.31
N LYS A 77 0.52 -8.95 0.14
CA LYS A 77 -0.02 -8.50 -1.16
C LYS A 77 -1.34 -9.18 -1.52
N LYS A 78 -1.48 -10.48 -1.23
CA LYS A 78 -2.72 -11.24 -1.39
C LYS A 78 -3.82 -10.69 -0.49
N TYR A 79 -3.50 -10.44 0.78
CA TYR A 79 -4.41 -9.80 1.74
C TYR A 79 -4.83 -8.41 1.28
N ALA A 80 -3.88 -7.57 0.86
CA ALA A 80 -4.17 -6.23 0.36
C ALA A 80 -5.18 -6.26 -0.80
N SER A 81 -4.92 -7.14 -1.78
CA SER A 81 -5.78 -7.30 -2.96
C SER A 81 -7.17 -7.83 -2.59
N ALA A 82 -7.25 -8.80 -1.68
CA ALA A 82 -8.51 -9.38 -1.22
C ALA A 82 -9.34 -8.37 -0.43
N VAL A 83 -8.72 -7.69 0.54
CA VAL A 83 -9.38 -6.66 1.36
C VAL A 83 -9.93 -5.55 0.48
N LYS A 84 -9.17 -5.07 -0.51
CA LYS A 84 -9.64 -4.07 -1.47
C LYS A 84 -10.89 -4.52 -2.22
N ARG A 85 -10.86 -5.74 -2.77
CA ARG A 85 -12.02 -6.31 -3.48
C ARG A 85 -13.26 -6.42 -2.60
N ILE A 86 -13.10 -6.82 -1.34
CA ILE A 86 -14.22 -6.91 -0.39
C ILE A 86 -14.80 -5.52 -0.13
N VAL A 87 -13.95 -4.53 0.14
CA VAL A 87 -14.39 -3.14 0.38
C VAL A 87 -15.09 -2.56 -0.84
N ASP A 88 -14.56 -2.79 -2.04
CA ASP A 88 -15.17 -2.31 -3.28
C ASP A 88 -16.53 -2.99 -3.54
N ALA A 89 -16.62 -4.31 -3.33
CA ALA A 89 -17.89 -5.03 -3.47
C ALA A 89 -18.95 -4.55 -2.48
N VAL A 90 -18.57 -4.29 -1.23
CA VAL A 90 -19.49 -3.76 -0.21
C VAL A 90 -19.91 -2.33 -0.53
N ARG A 91 -19.01 -1.49 -1.08
CA ARG A 91 -19.36 -0.13 -1.52
C ARG A 91 -20.38 -0.15 -2.64
N VAL A 92 -20.18 -0.96 -3.67
CA VAL A 92 -21.14 -1.12 -4.77
C VAL A 92 -22.49 -1.60 -4.23
N GLY A 93 -22.49 -2.63 -3.37
CA GLY A 93 -23.72 -3.12 -2.76
C GLY A 93 -24.40 -2.10 -1.83
N LEU A 94 -23.63 -1.23 -1.19
CA LEU A 94 -24.17 -0.14 -0.37
C LEU A 94 -24.81 0.92 -1.26
N GLU A 95 -24.18 1.33 -2.37
CA GLU A 95 -24.73 2.27 -3.35
C GLU A 95 -26.05 1.74 -3.95
N ASP A 96 -26.11 0.44 -4.26
CA ASP A 96 -27.32 -0.21 -4.78
C ASP A 96 -28.48 -0.20 -3.78
N VAL A 97 -28.20 -0.26 -2.47
CA VAL A 97 -29.20 -0.32 -1.40
C VAL A 97 -29.57 1.06 -0.86
N SER A 98 -28.60 1.95 -0.67
CA SER A 98 -28.78 3.25 -0.03
C SER A 98 -29.29 4.33 -0.98
N GLY A 99 -29.23 4.11 -2.29
CA GLY A 99 -29.75 5.04 -3.29
C GLY A 99 -29.18 6.45 -3.11
N ALA A 100 -30.05 7.46 -3.00
CA ALA A 100 -29.65 8.86 -2.90
C ALA A 100 -29.19 9.32 -1.50
N GLU A 101 -29.23 8.45 -0.48
CA GLU A 101 -28.95 8.85 0.91
C GLU A 101 -27.46 8.93 1.28
N GLY A 102 -26.55 8.59 0.36
CA GLY A 102 -25.12 8.89 0.54
C GLY A 102 -24.45 8.14 1.69
N ASP A 103 -24.98 6.97 2.07
CA ASP A 103 -24.36 6.14 3.09
C ASP A 103 -22.98 5.64 2.65
N GLU A 104 -22.00 5.81 3.53
CA GLU A 104 -20.61 5.43 3.31
C GLU A 104 -20.17 4.32 4.28
N LEU A 105 -19.40 3.36 3.76
CA LEU A 105 -18.79 2.34 4.59
C LEU A 105 -17.72 2.98 5.49
N LYS A 106 -17.96 3.00 6.81
CA LYS A 106 -16.99 3.48 7.81
C LYS A 106 -16.21 2.37 8.52
N PHE A 107 -16.84 1.21 8.70
CA PHE A 107 -16.28 0.12 9.48
C PHE A 107 -16.87 -1.23 9.07
N MET A 108 -16.02 -2.25 8.99
CA MET A 108 -16.43 -3.62 8.69
C MET A 108 -15.69 -4.61 9.58
N ARG A 109 -16.42 -5.55 10.17
CA ARG A 109 -15.86 -6.62 10.99
C ARG A 109 -16.33 -7.98 10.50
N VAL A 110 -15.37 -8.85 10.19
CA VAL A 110 -15.60 -10.20 9.69
C VAL A 110 -14.99 -11.19 10.68
N ARG A 111 -15.83 -11.93 11.40
CA ARG A 111 -15.38 -12.97 12.33
C ARG A 111 -15.42 -14.32 11.64
N THR A 112 -14.30 -15.02 11.66
CA THR A 112 -14.16 -16.39 11.20
C THR A 112 -13.80 -17.30 12.38
N LYS A 113 -13.82 -18.61 12.17
CA LYS A 113 -13.41 -19.58 13.22
C LYS A 113 -11.96 -19.37 13.69
N ARG A 114 -11.10 -18.83 12.83
CA ARG A 114 -9.66 -18.71 13.06
C ARG A 114 -9.17 -17.29 13.29
N HIS A 115 -9.89 -16.30 12.76
CA HIS A 115 -9.45 -14.90 12.73
C HIS A 115 -10.65 -13.97 12.81
N GLU A 116 -10.51 -12.86 13.50
CA GLU A 116 -11.39 -11.70 13.41
C GLU A 116 -10.69 -10.61 12.59
N LEU A 117 -11.24 -10.27 11.43
CA LEU A 117 -10.73 -9.23 10.55
C LEU A 117 -11.54 -7.95 10.76
N ILE A 118 -10.86 -6.84 10.99
CA ILE A 118 -11.46 -5.52 11.16
C ILE A 118 -10.91 -4.63 10.07
N ILE A 119 -11.77 -4.04 9.29
CA ILE A 119 -11.43 -3.17 8.18
C ILE A 119 -12.07 -1.81 8.43
N SER A 120 -11.23 -0.79 8.50
CA SER A 120 -11.62 0.60 8.64
C SER A 120 -11.13 1.35 7.40
N PRO A 121 -12.01 1.58 6.40
CA PRO A 121 -11.70 2.50 5.33
C PRO A 121 -11.64 3.95 5.85
N ASP A 122 -10.58 4.67 5.52
CA ASP A 122 -10.42 6.11 5.78
C ASP A 122 -10.35 6.84 4.42
N GLU A 123 -10.40 8.17 4.44
CA GLU A 123 -10.21 9.03 3.29
C GLU A 123 -8.85 8.78 2.61
N ARG A 124 -7.79 8.60 3.41
CA ARG A 124 -6.40 8.57 2.92
C ARG A 124 -5.83 7.17 2.80
N TYR A 125 -6.28 6.25 3.66
CA TYR A 125 -5.74 4.91 3.76
C TYR A 125 -6.85 3.91 4.03
N LEU A 126 -6.51 2.63 3.94
CA LEU A 126 -7.37 1.55 4.37
C LEU A 126 -6.64 0.74 5.44
N LEU A 127 -7.17 0.71 6.66
CA LEU A 127 -6.62 -0.06 7.76
C LEU A 127 -7.33 -1.41 7.83
N ALA A 128 -6.57 -2.49 7.85
CA ALA A 128 -7.08 -3.81 8.18
C ALA A 128 -6.28 -4.43 9.33
N VAL A 129 -6.98 -5.02 10.30
CA VAL A 129 -6.41 -5.59 11.52
C VAL A 129 -6.91 -7.03 11.67
N ILE A 130 -6.00 -7.95 11.94
CA ILE A 130 -6.34 -9.34 12.25
C ILE A 130 -6.19 -9.55 13.75
N ARG A 131 -7.24 -10.07 14.38
CA ARG A 131 -7.30 -10.46 15.79
C ARG A 131 -7.60 -11.94 15.95
N ASP A 132 -7.25 -12.47 17.11
CA ASP A 132 -7.69 -13.78 17.56
C ASP A 132 -9.20 -13.75 17.85
N PRO A 133 -10.01 -14.65 17.25
CA PRO A 133 -11.45 -14.70 17.48
C PRO A 133 -11.83 -15.27 18.85
N SER A 134 -10.87 -15.77 19.63
CA SER A 134 -11.09 -16.44 20.93
C SER A 134 -10.64 -15.62 22.14
N SER A 135 -10.13 -14.40 21.93
CA SER A 135 -9.76 -13.46 23.00
C SER A 135 -10.93 -12.70 23.59
#